data_AF-A0A645GWT7-F1
#
_entry.id   AF-A0A645GWT7-F1
#
_cell.length_a   1.000
_cell.length_b   1.000
_cell.length_c   1.000
_cell.angle_alpha   90.00
_cell.angle_beta   90.00
_cell.angle_gamma   90.00
#
_symmetry.space_group_name_H-M   'P 1'
#
loop_
_entity.id
_entity.type
_entity.pdbx_description
1 polymer ?
#
loop_
_entity_poly.entity_id
_entity_poly.type
_entity_poly.pdbx_seq_one_letter_code
_entity_poly.pdbx_strand_id
1 'polypeptide(L)'
;MEEVPDMTLMGGHSSHSYINGTNMYFVYYYNIVDCAPEEEINKYHDRINQIICEQVIKYGGSIVHHHGLGKARAKYVTEEYGSSYYMLKTLKQAFDPNGVMNMGTLIPLRK
;
A
#
# COMPACT_ATOMS: atom_id res chain seq x y z
N MET A 1 -8.50 12.84 -13.92
CA MET A 1 -7.56 11.86 -13.36
C MET A 1 -6.30 12.63 -13.05
N GLU A 2 -5.79 12.55 -11.83
CA GLU A 2 -4.53 13.19 -11.50
C GLU A 2 -3.40 12.30 -12.03
N GLU A 3 -2.58 12.84 -12.92
CA GLU A 3 -1.43 12.17 -13.51
C GLU A 3 -0.20 12.33 -12.61
N VAL A 4 0.73 11.37 -12.66
CA VAL A 4 2.07 11.53 -12.08
C VAL A 4 2.99 12.02 -13.21
N PRO A 5 3.65 13.18 -13.05
CA PRO A 5 4.52 13.71 -14.10
C PRO A 5 5.76 12.83 -14.29
N ASP A 6 6.47 13.02 -15.40
CA ASP A 6 7.79 12.45 -15.67
C ASP A 6 7.88 10.91 -15.65
N MET A 7 6.74 10.22 -15.70
CA MET A 7 6.66 8.77 -15.84
C MET A 7 7.27 8.33 -17.16
N THR A 8 8.24 7.41 -17.09
CA THR A 8 8.93 6.85 -18.27
C THR A 8 8.52 5.42 -18.57
N LEU A 9 8.12 4.65 -17.55
CA LEU A 9 7.64 3.29 -17.70
C LEU A 9 6.60 2.98 -16.62
N MET A 10 5.53 2.30 -17.02
CA MET A 10 4.63 1.58 -16.12
C MET A 10 4.38 0.20 -16.71
N GLY A 11 4.63 -0.84 -15.93
CA GLY A 11 4.47 -2.22 -16.36
C GLY A 11 4.20 -3.14 -15.19
N GLY A 12 4.14 -4.43 -15.48
CA GLY A 12 3.93 -5.43 -14.46
C GLY A 12 3.93 -6.84 -14.99
N HIS A 13 3.92 -7.81 -14.08
CA HIS A 13 3.80 -9.22 -14.43
C HIS A 13 2.92 -9.96 -13.43
N SER A 14 2.25 -11.01 -13.93
CA SER A 14 1.64 -12.02 -13.08
C SER A 14 2.73 -12.93 -12.53
N SER A 15 2.75 -13.15 -11.22
CA SER A 15 3.79 -13.98 -10.57
C SER A 15 3.25 -15.27 -9.96
N HIS A 16 1.98 -15.27 -9.55
CA HIS A 16 1.34 -16.39 -8.87
C HIS A 16 -0.10 -16.46 -9.34
N SER A 17 -0.59 -17.67 -9.59
CA SER A 17 -1.95 -17.90 -10.06
C SER A 17 -2.65 -18.89 -9.16
N TYR A 18 -3.93 -18.62 -8.91
CA TYR A 18 -4.82 -19.37 -8.04
C TYR A 18 -6.15 -19.56 -8.75
N ILE A 19 -6.98 -20.47 -8.24
CA ILE A 19 -8.30 -20.75 -8.80
C ILE A 19 -9.18 -19.49 -8.86
N ASN A 20 -8.99 -18.56 -7.93
CA ASN A 20 -9.81 -17.35 -7.77
C ASN A 20 -9.09 -16.05 -8.18
N GLY A 21 -7.91 -16.11 -8.80
CA GLY A 21 -7.21 -14.89 -9.23
C GLY A 21 -5.70 -15.06 -9.42
N THR A 22 -5.03 -13.95 -9.66
CA THR A 22 -3.57 -13.90 -9.83
C THR A 22 -2.96 -12.69 -9.13
N ASN A 23 -1.73 -12.84 -8.65
CA ASN A 23 -0.96 -11.71 -8.14
C ASN A 23 -0.32 -10.93 -9.30
N MET A 24 -0.56 -9.62 -9.34
CA MET A 24 0.10 -8.69 -10.25
C MET A 24 1.15 -7.87 -9.51
N TYR A 25 2.40 -7.93 -9.97
CA TYR A 25 3.44 -6.99 -9.56
C TYR A 25 3.49 -5.83 -10.51
N PHE A 26 3.48 -4.61 -9.96
CA PHE A 26 3.72 -3.39 -10.73
C PHE A 26 5.18 -2.98 -10.62
N VAL A 27 5.75 -2.54 -11.73
CA VAL A 27 7.09 -1.96 -11.84
C VAL A 27 6.95 -0.65 -12.60
N TYR A 28 7.57 0.41 -12.09
CA TYR A 28 7.49 1.74 -12.68
C TYR A 28 8.84 2.45 -12.63
N TYR A 29 9.04 3.37 -13.56
CA TYR A 29 10.17 4.27 -13.62
C TYR A 29 9.69 5.67 -13.96
N TYR A 30 10.41 6.66 -13.47
CA TYR A 30 10.21 8.08 -13.73
C TYR A 30 11.55 8.80 -13.70
N ASN A 31 11.63 9.94 -14.38
CA ASN A 31 12.77 10.83 -14.28
C ASN A 31 12.60 11.75 -13.07
N ILE A 32 13.68 11.97 -12.32
CA ILE A 32 13.69 12.98 -11.25
C ILE A 32 13.97 14.33 -11.92
N VAL A 33 12.92 15.15 -12.05
CA VAL A 33 12.99 16.47 -12.68
C VAL A 33 12.67 17.52 -11.64
N ASP A 34 13.49 18.57 -11.54
CA ASP A 34 13.28 19.74 -10.68
C ASP A 34 12.81 19.38 -9.26
N CYS A 35 13.54 18.47 -8.61
CA CYS A 35 13.17 17.90 -7.32
C CYS A 35 14.42 17.55 -6.53
N ALA A 36 14.46 17.97 -5.27
CA ALA A 36 15.53 17.55 -4.36
C ALA A 36 15.36 16.07 -3.97
N PRO A 37 16.45 15.34 -3.67
CA PRO A 37 16.37 13.93 -3.28
C PRO A 37 15.39 13.62 -2.14
N GLU A 38 15.25 14.53 -1.17
CA GLU A 38 14.36 14.37 -0.01
C GLU A 38 12.87 14.51 -0.38
N GLU A 39 12.56 15.16 -1.49
CA GLU A 39 11.20 15.43 -1.97
C GLU A 39 10.72 14.37 -2.97
N GLU A 40 11.65 13.66 -3.60
CA GLU A 40 11.41 12.68 -4.66
C GLU A 40 10.38 11.63 -4.23
N ILE A 41 10.54 11.08 -3.02
CA ILE A 41 9.65 10.04 -2.50
C ILE A 41 8.19 10.50 -2.44
N ASN A 42 7.95 11.76 -2.07
CA ASN A 42 6.60 12.32 -1.98
C ASN A 42 6.06 12.69 -3.37
N LYS A 43 6.91 13.28 -4.21
CA LYS A 43 6.54 13.75 -5.55
C LYS A 43 6.17 12.60 -6.48
N TYR A 44 6.92 11.50 -6.41
CA TYR A 44 6.76 10.36 -7.32
C TYR A 44 6.34 9.08 -6.58
N HIS A 45 7.21 8.47 -5.77
CA HIS A 45 7.01 7.12 -5.24
C HIS A 45 5.69 6.93 -4.48
N ASP A 46 5.44 7.78 -3.48
CA ASP A 46 4.25 7.69 -2.63
C ASP A 46 2.99 8.00 -3.41
N ARG A 47 3.08 8.93 -4.37
CA ARG A 47 1.97 9.30 -5.25
C ARG A 47 1.57 8.14 -6.17
N ILE A 48 2.55 7.48 -6.78
CA ILE A 48 2.33 6.30 -7.64
C ILE A 48 1.74 5.16 -6.81
N ASN A 49 2.31 4.84 -5.65
CA ASN A 49 1.79 3.80 -4.75
C ASN A 49 0.36 4.11 -4.30
N GLN A 50 0.08 5.37 -3.97
CA GLN A 50 -1.26 5.80 -3.58
C GLN A 50 -2.27 5.49 -4.69
N ILE A 51 -2.00 5.93 -5.92
CA ILE A 51 -2.90 5.71 -7.06
C ILE A 51 -3.10 4.21 -7.30
N ILE A 52 -2.02 3.41 -7.28
CA ILE A 52 -2.10 1.95 -7.46
C ILE A 52 -2.97 1.32 -6.37
N CYS A 53 -2.72 1.61 -5.10
CA CYS A 53 -3.47 1.04 -3.98
C CYS A 53 -4.96 1.43 -4.06
N GLU A 54 -5.27 2.70 -4.32
CA GLU A 54 -6.63 3.19 -4.41
C GLU A 54 -7.39 2.57 -5.59
N GLN A 55 -6.75 2.42 -6.75
CA GLN A 55 -7.39 1.73 -7.89
C GLN A 55 -7.59 0.23 -7.60
N VAL A 56 -6.59 -0.45 -7.02
CA VAL A 56 -6.71 -1.87 -6.67
C VAL A 56 -7.90 -2.11 -5.72
N ILE A 57 -8.01 -1.30 -4.65
CA ILE A 57 -9.15 -1.37 -3.71
C ILE A 57 -10.47 -1.09 -4.42
N LYS A 58 -10.53 -0.02 -5.24
CA LYS A 58 -11.73 0.36 -5.98
C LYS A 58 -12.27 -0.76 -6.87
N TYR A 59 -11.39 -1.57 -7.46
CA TYR A 59 -11.75 -2.70 -8.32
C TYR A 59 -11.84 -4.05 -7.57
N GLY A 60 -11.82 -4.03 -6.24
CA GLY A 60 -12.01 -5.23 -5.40
C GLY A 60 -10.79 -6.14 -5.29
N GLY A 61 -9.61 -5.65 -5.67
CA GLY A 61 -8.35 -6.36 -5.45
C GLY A 61 -7.78 -6.11 -4.05
N SER A 62 -6.86 -6.99 -3.63
CA SER A 62 -6.06 -6.81 -2.42
C SER A 62 -4.77 -6.04 -2.76
N ILE A 63 -4.41 -5.04 -1.95
CA ILE A 63 -3.18 -4.24 -2.15
C ILE A 63 -1.92 -4.95 -1.66
N VAL A 64 -2.06 -6.13 -1.05
CA VAL A 64 -0.98 -6.90 -0.44
C VAL A 64 -1.11 -8.40 -0.72
N HIS A 65 -0.32 -8.91 -1.65
CA HIS A 65 -0.21 -10.36 -1.82
C HIS A 65 0.69 -11.02 -0.76
N HIS A 66 1.93 -10.55 -0.57
CA HIS A 66 2.85 -11.08 0.45
C HIS A 66 3.82 -10.07 1.06
N HIS A 67 3.96 -8.85 0.50
CA HIS A 67 4.79 -7.81 1.13
C HIS A 67 4.20 -7.26 2.43
N GLY A 68 2.90 -7.47 2.66
CA GLY A 68 2.18 -6.94 3.81
C GLY A 68 1.96 -5.42 3.74
N LEU A 69 1.19 -4.91 4.71
CA LEU A 69 0.84 -3.47 4.74
C LEU A 69 2.06 -2.62 5.07
N GLY A 70 2.71 -2.92 6.20
CA GLY A 70 3.73 -2.06 6.78
C GLY A 70 3.18 -0.65 7.08
N LYS A 71 4.05 0.25 7.55
CA LYS A 71 3.68 1.64 7.81
C LYS A 71 3.23 2.37 6.53
N ALA A 72 3.78 1.98 5.38
CA ALA A 72 3.49 2.60 4.08
C ALA A 72 2.02 2.42 3.64
N ARG A 73 1.41 1.26 3.93
CA ARG A 73 0.02 0.96 3.52
C ARG A 73 -0.96 0.83 4.69
N ALA A 74 -0.50 0.95 5.94
CA ALA A 74 -1.36 0.84 7.13
C ALA A 74 -2.58 1.78 7.09
N LYS A 75 -2.49 2.92 6.39
CA LYS A 75 -3.62 3.83 6.18
C LYS A 75 -4.82 3.20 5.45
N TYR A 76 -4.60 2.14 4.67
CA TYR A 76 -5.64 1.40 3.94
C TYR A 76 -6.14 0.15 4.68
N VAL A 77 -5.74 -0.07 5.94
CA VAL A 77 -6.03 -1.33 6.66
C VAL A 77 -7.55 -1.60 6.75
N THR A 78 -8.36 -0.56 6.89
CA THR A 78 -9.81 -0.71 7.01
C THR A 78 -10.46 -1.14 5.70
N GLU A 79 -9.97 -0.61 4.58
CA GLU A 79 -10.43 -0.91 3.23
C GLU A 79 -9.96 -2.29 2.79
N GLU A 80 -8.70 -2.63 3.05
CA GLU A 80 -8.09 -3.91 2.70
C GLU A 80 -8.73 -5.08 3.47
N TYR A 81 -8.91 -4.94 4.79
CA TYR A 81 -9.46 -6.02 5.62
C TYR A 81 -10.98 -5.98 5.75
N GLY A 82 -11.62 -4.85 5.44
CA GLY A 82 -13.07 -4.68 5.51
C GLY A 82 -13.66 -5.14 6.85
N SER A 83 -14.63 -6.04 6.78
CA SER A 83 -15.32 -6.60 7.95
C SER A 83 -14.42 -7.42 8.87
N SER A 84 -13.22 -7.82 8.45
CA SER A 84 -12.27 -8.57 9.29
C SER A 84 -11.37 -7.67 10.15
N TYR A 85 -11.37 -6.35 9.92
CA TYR A 85 -10.49 -5.42 10.62
C TYR A 85 -10.67 -5.43 12.15
N TYR A 86 -11.90 -5.62 12.65
CA TYR A 86 -12.14 -5.66 14.09
C TYR A 86 -11.38 -6.79 14.78
N MET A 87 -11.20 -7.94 14.12
CA MET A 87 -10.44 -9.06 14.67
C MET A 87 -8.98 -8.69 14.85
N LEU A 88 -8.37 -8.10 13.81
CA LEU A 88 -6.98 -7.62 13.86
C LEU A 88 -6.78 -6.61 15.00
N LYS A 89 -7.70 -5.64 15.14
CA LYS A 89 -7.64 -4.62 16.19
C LYS A 89 -7.77 -5.24 17.60
N THR A 90 -8.73 -6.13 17.79
CA THR A 90 -8.95 -6.82 19.07
C THR A 90 -7.73 -7.64 19.48
N LEU A 91 -7.16 -8.42 18.56
CA LEU A 91 -5.95 -9.20 18.83
C LEU A 91 -4.77 -8.29 19.18
N LYS A 92 -4.55 -7.21 18.43
CA LYS A 92 -3.46 -6.27 18.71
C LYS A 92 -3.60 -5.62 20.09
N GLN A 93 -4.81 -5.25 20.50
CA GLN A 93 -5.06 -4.68 21.83
C GLN A 93 -4.88 -5.71 22.96
N ALA A 94 -5.30 -6.95 22.74
CA ALA A 94 -5.17 -8.02 23.73
C ALA A 94 -3.70 -8.41 23.98
N PHE A 95 -2.89 -8.50 22.91
CA PHE A 95 -1.50 -8.95 23.01
C PHE A 95 -0.47 -7.82 23.17
N ASP A 96 -0.83 -6.57 22.85
CA ASP A 96 0.05 -5.42 22.98
C ASP A 96 -0.69 -4.19 23.55
N PRO A 97 -1.20 -4.29 24.80
CA PRO A 97 -2.03 -3.23 25.40
C PRO A 97 -1.26 -1.90 25.60
N ASN A 98 0.08 -1.96 25.69
CA ASN A 98 0.95 -0.80 25.85
C ASN A 98 1.51 -0.28 24.52
N GLY A 99 1.19 -0.92 23.39
CA GLY A 99 1.62 -0.49 22.07
C GLY A 99 3.14 -0.52 21.86
N VAL A 100 3.87 -1.46 22.45
CA VAL A 100 5.35 -1.50 22.33
C VAL A 100 5.83 -2.27 21.10
N MET A 101 4.98 -3.12 20.51
CA MET A 101 5.35 -3.96 19.37
C MET A 101 5.14 -3.22 18.04
N ASN A 102 6.12 -2.39 17.66
CA ASN A 102 6.25 -1.74 16.35
C ASN A 102 4.98 -1.01 15.87
N MET A 103 4.62 0.04 16.62
CA MET A 103 3.46 0.89 16.36
C MET A 103 3.34 1.38 14.92
N GLY A 104 2.10 1.56 14.44
CA GLY A 104 1.82 2.13 13.12
C GLY A 104 1.91 1.13 11.95
N THR A 105 2.40 -0.09 12.19
CA THR A 105 2.69 -1.06 11.10
C THR A 105 1.44 -1.77 10.57
N LEU A 106 0.47 -2.04 11.45
CA LEU A 106 -0.79 -2.70 11.10
C LEU A 106 -1.98 -1.76 11.35
N ILE A 107 -1.95 -1.05 12.47
CA ILE A 107 -2.94 -0.03 12.82
C ILE A 107 -2.23 1.32 12.75
N PRO A 108 -2.68 2.25 11.89
CA PRO A 108 -2.03 3.54 11.71
C PRO A 108 -2.12 4.37 12.99
N LEU A 109 -1.04 5.10 13.31
CA LEU A 109 -0.96 5.96 14.51
C LEU A 109 -1.81 7.23 14.39
N ARG A 110 -2.06 7.67 13.16
CA ARG A 110 -2.85 8.85 12.80
C ARG A 110 -3.67 8.47 11.56
N LYS A 111 -4.91 8.95 11.48
CA LYS A 111 -5.73 8.83 10.26
C LYS A 111 -5.22 9.81 9.21
#